data_AF-A0A822ZDU6-F1
#
_entry.id   AF-A0A822ZDU6-F1
#
_cell.length_a   1.000
_cell.length_b   1.000
_cell.length_c   1.000
_cell.angle_alpha   90.00
_cell.angle_beta   90.00
_cell.angle_gamma   90.00
#
_symmetry.space_group_name_H-M   'P 1'
#
loop_
_entity.id
_entity.type
_entity.pdbx_description
1 polymer ?
#
loop_
_entity_poly.entity_id
_entity_poly.type
_entity_poly.pdbx_seq_one_letter_code
_entity_poly.pdbx_strand_id
1 'polypeptide(L)'
;MANLIEKELQSFSKPEENCVMIFFSAHGVPASYVEEAGDPYRDQMGECISLIMQELKYRGTNNDHTLAYQSRVGPVLWLKPYTDEVIVDLGQKGVKSLLAVPVSFVSEHIETLEEIDMEYKHKHLALESGIENWG
;
A
#
# COMPACT_ATOMS: atom_id res chain seq x y z
N MET A 1 11.29 -0.63 -8.66
CA MET A 1 10.01 -0.97 -7.99
C MET A 1 9.39 -2.24 -8.56
N ALA A 2 9.02 -2.32 -9.84
CA ALA A 2 8.45 -3.55 -10.43
C ALA A 2 9.27 -4.83 -10.16
N ASN A 3 10.59 -4.80 -10.35
CA ASN A 3 11.46 -5.95 -10.05
C ASN A 3 11.38 -6.41 -8.57
N LEU A 4 11.25 -5.47 -7.63
CA LEU A 4 11.16 -5.78 -6.20
C LEU A 4 9.80 -6.39 -5.88
N ILE A 5 8.73 -5.83 -6.45
CA ILE A 5 7.38 -6.38 -6.32
C ILE A 5 7.34 -7.81 -6.86
N GLU A 6 7.89 -8.09 -8.04
CA GLU A 6 7.94 -9.45 -8.60
C GLU A 6 8.73 -10.41 -7.71
N LYS A 7 9.88 -9.97 -7.20
CA LYS A 7 10.70 -10.76 -6.31
C LYS A 7 9.96 -11.09 -5.00
N GLU A 8 9.26 -10.12 -4.43
CA GLU A 8 8.52 -10.34 -3.19
C GLU A 8 7.26 -11.18 -3.43
N LEU A 9 6.55 -10.99 -4.56
CA LEU A 9 5.45 -11.87 -4.94
C LEU A 9 5.87 -13.35 -5.06
N GLN A 10 7.12 -13.63 -5.43
CA GLN A 10 7.68 -14.98 -5.46
C GLN A 10 7.98 -15.55 -4.06
N SER A 11 8.13 -14.71 -3.02
CA SER A 11 8.33 -15.15 -1.64
C SER A 11 7.06 -15.73 -1.01
N PHE A 12 5.88 -15.33 -1.52
CA PHE A 12 4.61 -15.90 -1.12
C PHE A 12 4.48 -17.33 -1.64
N SER A 13 4.00 -18.24 -0.78
CA SER A 13 3.96 -19.69 -1.05
C SER A 13 3.04 -20.10 -2.21
N LYS A 14 2.18 -19.17 -2.67
CA LYS A 14 1.26 -19.35 -3.80
C LYS A 14 1.20 -18.08 -4.67
N PRO A 15 2.25 -17.79 -5.47
CA PRO A 15 2.27 -16.61 -6.34
C PRO A 15 1.19 -16.68 -7.44
N GLU A 16 0.76 -17.91 -7.76
CA GLU A 16 0.02 -18.25 -8.98
C GLU A 16 -1.50 -18.12 -8.87
N GLU A 17 -2.03 -17.90 -7.65
CA GLU A 17 -3.48 -17.82 -7.44
C GLU A 17 -4.08 -16.43 -7.72
N ASN A 18 -3.29 -15.41 -8.12
CA ASN A 18 -3.73 -13.99 -8.16
C ASN A 18 -4.37 -13.51 -6.82
N CYS A 19 -4.19 -14.27 -5.74
CA CYS A 19 -4.80 -14.02 -4.43
C CYS A 19 -4.00 -13.01 -3.60
N VAL A 20 -2.83 -12.58 -4.06
CA VAL A 20 -2.02 -11.57 -3.37
C VAL A 20 -2.45 -10.20 -3.85
N MET A 21 -2.96 -9.39 -2.94
CA MET A 21 -3.31 -8.00 -3.21
C MET A 21 -2.08 -7.11 -3.03
N ILE A 22 -1.76 -6.32 -4.04
CA ILE A 22 -0.69 -5.32 -3.96
C ILE A 22 -1.23 -4.07 -3.28
N PHE A 23 -0.71 -3.76 -2.11
CA PHE A 23 -1.14 -2.64 -1.29
C PHE A 23 -0.10 -1.53 -1.35
N PHE A 24 -0.35 -0.51 -2.16
CA PHE A 24 0.51 0.67 -2.20
C PHE A 24 0.22 1.57 -1.00
N SER A 25 1.24 1.80 -0.17
CA SER A 25 1.18 2.74 0.94
C SER A 25 1.94 4.02 0.58
N ALA A 26 1.27 5.15 0.70
CA ALA A 26 1.86 6.47 0.51
C ALA A 26 1.74 7.29 1.80
N HIS A 27 2.68 8.20 2.04
CA HIS A 27 2.55 9.15 3.14
C HIS A 27 1.33 10.05 2.92
N GLY A 28 0.44 10.12 3.91
CA GLY A 28 -0.71 11.00 3.85
C GLY A 28 -0.29 12.47 3.81
N VAL A 29 -1.11 13.28 3.17
CA VAL A 29 -1.02 14.74 3.21
C VAL A 29 -2.37 15.30 3.67
N PRO A 30 -2.41 16.50 4.29
CA PRO A 30 -3.66 17.17 4.58
C PRO A 30 -4.51 17.31 3.31
N ALA A 31 -5.80 16.99 3.40
CA ALA A 31 -6.70 17.03 2.24
C ALA A 31 -6.78 18.44 1.63
N SER A 32 -6.64 19.47 2.45
CA SER A 32 -6.61 20.88 2.01
C SER A 32 -5.48 21.17 1.04
N TYR A 33 -4.34 20.47 1.11
CA TYR A 33 -3.24 20.70 0.15
C TYR A 33 -3.62 20.23 -1.25
N VAL A 34 -4.30 19.10 -1.36
CA VAL A 34 -4.75 18.58 -2.65
C VAL A 34 -5.99 19.31 -3.14
N GLU A 35 -7.00 19.51 -2.28
CA GLU A 35 -8.31 20.04 -2.66
C GLU A 35 -8.34 21.57 -2.76
N GLU A 36 -7.69 22.28 -1.85
CA GLU A 36 -7.73 23.75 -1.80
C GLU A 36 -6.50 24.39 -2.45
N ALA A 37 -5.31 23.82 -2.24
CA ALA A 37 -4.06 24.34 -2.80
C ALA A 37 -3.72 23.76 -4.19
N GLY A 38 -4.44 22.72 -4.63
CA GLY A 38 -4.25 22.10 -5.95
C GLY A 38 -2.96 21.31 -6.09
N ASP A 39 -2.47 20.73 -5.00
CA ASP A 39 -1.26 19.91 -5.01
C ASP A 39 -1.44 18.67 -5.91
N PRO A 40 -0.57 18.47 -6.93
CA PRO A 40 -0.67 17.34 -7.85
C PRO A 40 -0.27 15.99 -7.21
N TYR A 41 0.06 15.94 -5.92
CA TYR A 41 0.51 14.75 -5.22
C TYR A 41 -0.37 13.51 -5.49
N ARG A 42 -1.70 13.65 -5.38
CA ARG A 42 -2.63 12.54 -5.60
C ARG A 42 -2.51 12.00 -7.04
N ASP A 43 -2.48 12.90 -8.00
CA ASP A 43 -2.43 12.55 -9.43
C ASP A 43 -1.08 11.93 -9.78
N GLN A 44 0.02 12.49 -9.28
CA GLN A 44 1.37 11.96 -9.47
C GLN A 44 1.54 10.56 -8.86
N MET A 45 0.97 10.32 -7.67
CA MET A 45 0.97 9.00 -7.05
C MET A 45 0.16 8.00 -7.89
N GLY A 46 -1.03 8.40 -8.34
CA GLY A 46 -1.87 7.57 -9.21
C GLY A 46 -1.18 7.22 -10.54
N GLU A 47 -0.51 8.20 -11.17
CA GLU A 47 0.24 7.99 -12.40
C GLU A 47 1.44 7.06 -12.19
N CYS A 48 2.20 7.26 -11.11
CA CYS A 48 3.32 6.39 -10.74
C CYS A 48 2.87 4.93 -10.57
N ILE A 49 1.79 4.71 -9.81
CA ILE A 49 1.21 3.38 -9.59
C ILE A 49 0.70 2.77 -10.90
N SER A 50 0.03 3.57 -11.73
CA SER A 50 -0.46 3.11 -13.03
C SER A 50 0.69 2.62 -13.92
N LEU A 51 1.81 3.34 -13.97
CA LEU A 51 2.99 2.94 -14.73
C LEU A 51 3.64 1.67 -14.16
N ILE A 52 3.73 1.55 -12.83
CA ILE A 52 4.25 0.35 -12.17
C ILE A 52 3.36 -0.86 -12.49
N MET A 53 2.05 -0.72 -12.36
CA MET A 53 1.09 -1.79 -12.64
C MET A 53 1.05 -2.15 -14.12
N GLN A 54 1.21 -1.18 -15.03
CA GLN A 54 1.31 -1.45 -16.46
C GLN A 54 2.54 -2.29 -16.79
N GLU A 55 3.70 -1.96 -16.19
CA GLU A 55 4.92 -2.75 -16.35
C GLU A 55 4.75 -4.17 -15.79
N LEU A 56 4.15 -4.32 -14.61
CA LEU A 56 3.85 -5.63 -14.02
C LEU A 56 2.91 -6.46 -14.92
N LYS A 57 1.85 -5.85 -15.46
CA LYS A 57 0.96 -6.51 -16.43
C LYS A 57 1.67 -6.94 -17.70
N TYR A 58 2.56 -6.11 -18.22
CA TYR A 58 3.37 -6.44 -19.40
C TYR A 58 4.27 -7.67 -19.15
N ARG A 59 4.73 -7.85 -17.92
CA ARG A 59 5.54 -9.00 -17.49
C ARG A 59 4.74 -10.25 -17.11
N GLY A 60 3.40 -10.15 -17.11
CA GLY A 60 2.49 -11.26 -16.83
C GLY A 60 1.92 -11.30 -15.40
N THR A 61 2.24 -10.29 -14.56
CA THR A 61 1.66 -10.15 -13.22
C THR A 61 0.33 -9.39 -13.29
N ASN A 62 -0.77 -10.09 -13.00
CA ASN A 62 -2.14 -9.55 -13.10
C ASN A 62 -2.84 -9.40 -11.74
N ASN A 63 -2.07 -9.22 -10.66
CA ASN A 63 -2.61 -9.03 -9.32
C ASN A 63 -3.42 -7.72 -9.21
N ASP A 64 -4.46 -7.77 -8.37
CA ASP A 64 -5.19 -6.57 -7.99
C ASP A 64 -4.33 -5.68 -7.10
N HIS A 65 -4.62 -4.38 -7.14
CA HIS A 65 -3.91 -3.39 -6.35
C HIS A 65 -4.86 -2.39 -5.70
N THR A 66 -4.40 -1.81 -4.60
CA THR A 66 -5.07 -0.67 -3.95
C THR A 66 -4.02 0.35 -3.51
N LEU A 67 -4.48 1.58 -3.29
CA LEU A 67 -3.67 2.67 -2.74
C LEU A 67 -4.31 3.17 -1.46
N ALA A 68 -3.50 3.34 -0.42
CA ALA A 68 -3.91 3.97 0.82
C ALA A 68 -2.84 4.92 1.36
N TYR A 69 -3.27 5.80 2.25
CA TYR A 69 -2.45 6.84 2.85
C TYR A 69 -2.26 6.59 4.36
N GLN A 70 -1.00 6.63 4.81
CA GLN A 70 -0.61 6.42 6.20
C GLN A 70 -0.14 7.72 6.88
N SER A 71 0.29 7.63 8.14
CA SER A 71 0.94 8.73 8.88
C SER A 71 0.07 9.97 9.12
N ARG A 72 -1.22 9.79 9.44
CA ARG A 72 -2.11 10.87 9.88
C ARG A 72 -1.74 11.37 11.27
N VAL A 73 -1.56 12.68 11.41
CA VAL A 73 -1.33 13.34 12.71
C VAL A 73 -2.29 14.51 12.91
N GLY A 74 -2.84 14.61 14.12
CA GLY A 74 -3.70 15.73 14.52
C GLY A 74 -5.14 15.66 14.00
N PRO A 75 -5.96 16.69 14.31
CA PRO A 75 -7.41 16.68 14.06
C PRO A 75 -7.82 17.14 12.65
N VAL A 76 -6.86 17.42 11.76
CA VAL A 76 -7.15 17.90 10.41
C VAL A 76 -7.67 16.76 9.52
N LEU A 77 -8.32 17.09 8.40
CA LEU A 77 -8.72 16.11 7.40
C LEU A 77 -7.51 15.74 6.55
N TRP A 78 -7.28 14.43 6.38
CA TRP A 78 -6.20 13.88 5.60
C TRP A 78 -6.72 13.21 4.34
N LEU A 79 -5.84 13.05 3.36
CA LEU A 79 -6.15 12.38 2.11
C LEU A 79 -6.57 10.92 2.37
N LYS A 80 -7.66 10.51 1.73
CA LYS A 80 -8.27 9.18 1.85
C LYS A 80 -8.00 8.34 0.60
N PRO A 81 -8.00 7.00 0.70
CA PRO A 81 -8.40 6.18 1.85
C PRO A 81 -7.25 5.94 2.86
N TYR A 82 -7.58 5.65 4.12
CA TYR A 82 -6.58 5.43 5.18
C TYR A 82 -6.11 3.97 5.22
N THR A 83 -4.83 3.76 5.49
CA THR A 83 -4.21 2.42 5.48
C THR A 83 -4.87 1.43 6.45
N ASP A 84 -5.16 1.86 7.67
CA ASP A 84 -5.83 1.06 8.70
C ASP A 84 -7.24 0.62 8.27
N GLU A 85 -8.04 1.55 7.77
CA GLU A 85 -9.41 1.25 7.30
C GLU A 85 -9.41 0.30 6.10
N VAL A 86 -8.48 0.49 5.16
CA VAL A 86 -8.39 -0.35 3.94
C VAL A 86 -7.94 -1.75 4.31
N ILE A 87 -6.96 -1.93 5.20
CA ILE A 87 -6.51 -3.26 5.64
C ILE A 87 -7.68 -4.06 6.24
N VAL A 88 -8.50 -3.42 7.09
CA VAL A 88 -9.68 -4.06 7.70
C VAL A 88 -10.71 -4.44 6.64
N ASP A 89 -11.03 -3.53 5.72
CA ASP A 89 -11.97 -3.78 4.62
C ASP A 89 -11.49 -4.93 3.69
N LEU A 90 -10.19 -4.99 3.40
CA LEU A 90 -9.61 -6.07 2.60
C LEU A 90 -9.69 -7.43 3.30
N GLY A 91 -9.38 -7.48 4.60
CA GLY A 91 -9.55 -8.69 5.39
C GLY A 91 -11.01 -9.17 5.42
N GLN A 92 -11.96 -8.23 5.62
CA GLN A 92 -13.41 -8.54 5.57
C GLN A 92 -13.89 -9.01 4.19
N LYS A 93 -13.28 -8.52 3.11
CA LYS A 93 -13.54 -8.99 1.73
C LYS A 93 -12.95 -10.38 1.44
N GLY A 94 -12.19 -10.95 2.37
CA GLY A 94 -11.60 -12.28 2.25
C GLY A 94 -10.22 -12.29 1.57
N VAL A 95 -9.55 -11.14 1.49
CA VAL A 95 -8.14 -11.09 1.04
C VAL A 95 -7.29 -11.78 2.10
N LYS A 96 -6.57 -12.83 1.71
CA LYS A 96 -5.73 -13.62 2.61
C LYS A 96 -4.25 -13.27 2.55
N SER A 97 -3.82 -12.66 1.45
CA SER A 97 -2.43 -12.33 1.19
C SER A 97 -2.32 -10.88 0.74
N LEU A 98 -1.49 -10.11 1.42
CA LEU A 98 -1.27 -8.69 1.16
C LEU A 98 0.23 -8.42 1.03
N LEU A 99 0.63 -7.71 -0.02
CA LEU A 99 2.00 -7.24 -0.23
C LEU A 99 2.01 -5.72 -0.08
N ALA A 100 2.64 -5.20 0.96
CA ALA A 100 2.75 -3.77 1.22
C ALA A 100 3.92 -3.16 0.44
N VAL A 101 3.63 -2.14 -0.39
CA VAL A 101 4.62 -1.45 -1.21
C VAL A 101 4.63 0.04 -0.85
N PRO A 102 5.66 0.54 -0.14
CA PRO A 102 5.79 1.96 0.12
C PRO A 102 6.18 2.70 -1.18
N VAL A 103 5.26 3.49 -1.74
CA VAL A 103 5.47 4.20 -3.02
C VAL A 103 6.02 5.62 -2.85
N SER A 104 5.84 6.22 -1.67
CA SER A 104 6.22 7.60 -1.42
C SER A 104 7.68 7.80 -0.99
N PHE A 105 8.45 6.73 -0.79
CA PHE A 105 9.86 6.79 -0.38
C PHE A 105 10.74 6.12 -1.43
N VAL A 106 11.76 6.86 -1.91
CA VAL A 106 12.64 6.43 -3.02
C VAL A 106 13.93 5.78 -2.51
N SER A 107 14.25 5.95 -1.23
CA SER A 107 15.37 5.28 -0.57
C SER A 107 14.82 4.44 0.57
N GLU A 108 15.41 3.25 0.80
CA GLU A 108 15.41 2.61 2.11
C GLU A 108 16.05 3.61 3.08
N HIS A 109 15.24 4.49 3.66
CA HIS A 109 15.68 5.38 4.72
C HIS A 109 15.81 4.54 5.98
N ILE A 110 16.74 4.89 6.87
CA ILE A 110 16.87 4.32 8.21
C ILE A 110 15.46 4.19 8.79
N GLU A 111 14.99 2.95 8.89
CA GLU A 111 13.65 2.61 9.37
C GLU A 111 13.45 3.35 10.69
N THR A 112 12.56 4.34 10.69
CA THR A 112 12.27 5.04 11.93
C THR A 112 11.43 4.10 12.81
N LEU A 113 11.64 4.13 14.12
CA LEU A 113 10.87 3.30 15.07
C LEU A 113 9.35 3.44 14.85
N GLU A 114 8.89 4.61 14.44
CA GLU A 114 7.49 4.88 14.09
C GLU A 114 7.01 4.10 12.85
N GLU A 115 7.84 3.97 11.81
CA GLU A 115 7.48 3.18 10.62
C GLU A 115 7.44 1.69 10.93
N ILE A 116 8.38 1.19 11.72
CA ILE A 116 8.37 -0.20 12.21
C ILE A 116 7.12 -0.44 13.07
N ASP A 117 6.84 0.44 14.04
CA ASP A 117 5.65 0.32 14.90
C ASP A 117 4.34 0.41 14.10
N MET A 118 4.29 1.24 13.06
CA MET A 118 3.16 1.30 12.14
C MET A 118 3.04 0.01 11.33
N GLU A 119 4.14 -0.54 10.81
CA GLU A 119 4.13 -1.82 10.10
C GLU A 119 3.67 -2.97 11.01
N TYR A 120 4.16 -3.03 12.25
CA TYR A 120 3.69 -4.00 13.26
C TYR A 120 2.21 -3.83 13.56
N LYS A 121 1.72 -2.59 13.70
CA LYS A 121 0.29 -2.32 13.87
C LYS A 121 -0.51 -2.75 12.65
N HIS A 122 -0.06 -2.44 11.45
CA HIS A 122 -0.73 -2.83 10.21
C HIS A 122 -0.76 -4.35 10.05
N LYS A 123 0.35 -5.02 10.34
CA LYS A 123 0.44 -6.48 10.35
C LYS A 123 -0.48 -7.11 11.40
N HIS A 124 -0.54 -6.52 12.60
CA HIS A 124 -1.46 -6.97 13.65
C HIS A 124 -2.92 -6.82 13.22
N LEU A 125 -3.29 -5.64 12.71
CA LEU A 125 -4.62 -5.36 12.15
C LEU A 125 -4.97 -6.31 11.00
N ALA A 126 -4.01 -6.60 10.12
CA ALA A 126 -4.19 -7.52 9.01
C ALA A 126 -4.51 -8.93 9.51
N LEU A 127 -3.75 -9.44 10.48
CA LEU A 127 -3.98 -10.74 11.11
C LEU A 127 -5.35 -10.81 11.81
N GLU A 128 -5.73 -9.76 12.56
CA GLU A 128 -7.05 -9.68 13.19
C GLU A 128 -8.20 -9.64 12.17
N SER A 129 -7.94 -9.04 11.00
CA SER A 129 -8.92 -8.92 9.92
C SER A 129 -8.99 -10.17 9.02
N GLY A 130 -8.12 -11.17 9.23
CA GLY A 130 -8.12 -12.43 8.48
C GLY A 130 -7.10 -12.52 7.32
N ILE A 131 -6.19 -11.56 7.21
CA ILE A 131 -5.04 -11.64 6.30
C ILE A 131 -3.98 -12.53 6.95
N GLU A 132 -3.75 -13.70 6.36
CA GLU A 132 -2.84 -14.73 6.88
C GLU A 132 -1.39 -14.47 6.46
N ASN A 133 -1.18 -13.89 5.27
CA ASN A 133 0.15 -13.64 4.71
C ASN A 133 0.36 -12.14 4.48
N TRP A 134 1.34 -11.57 5.18
CA TRP A 134 1.78 -10.18 5.05
C TRP A 134 3.25 -10.16 4.65
N GLY A 135 3.59 -9.41 3.59
CA GLY A 135 4.95 -9.20 3.12
C GLY A 135 5.13 -7.84 2.47
#